data_AF-A0A841KVT8-F1
#
_entry.id   AF-A0A841KVT8-F1
#
_cell.length_a   1.000
_cell.length_b   1.000
_cell.length_c   1.000
_cell.angle_alpha   90.00
_cell.angle_beta   90.00
_cell.angle_gamma   90.00
#
_symmetry.space_group_name_H-M   'P 1'
#
loop_
_entity.id
_entity.type
_entity.pdbx_description
1 polymer ?
#
loop_
_entity_poly.entity_id
_entity_poly.type
_entity_poly.pdbx_seq_one_letter_code
_entity_poly.pdbx_strand_id
1 'polypeptide(L)' 'MSVGISYLPLHEEAKKVAQEVGKVNVFMGKNLCQTNVATEYIQNAVDKVKPGFKHKNVRC' A
#
# COMPACT_ATOMS: atom_id res chain seq x y z
N MET A 1 3.32 5.16 5.08
CA MET A 1 2.29 5.55 4.08
C MET A 1 2.78 5.15 2.70
N SER A 2 1.91 4.68 1.81
CA SER A 2 2.30 4.16 0.48
C SER A 2 2.24 5.25 -0.60
N VAL A 3 3.11 5.14 -1.62
CA VAL A 3 3.15 6.03 -2.79
C VAL A 3 1.81 6.05 -3.50
N GLY A 4 1.18 4.87 -3.66
CA GLY A 4 -0.13 4.71 -4.28
C GLY A 4 -1.29 5.37 -3.52
N ILE A 5 -1.09 5.99 -2.36
CA ILE A 5 -2.16 6.70 -1.63
C ILE A 5 -1.78 8.17 -1.43
N SER A 6 -0.53 8.42 -1.08
CA SER A 6 -0.06 9.74 -0.67
C SER A 6 0.47 10.60 -1.81
N TYR A 7 0.78 10.02 -2.97
CA TYR A 7 1.40 10.73 -4.09
C TYR A 7 0.55 10.58 -5.35
N LEU A 8 -0.32 11.57 -5.59
CA LEU A 8 -1.23 11.61 -6.73
C LEU A 8 -0.54 11.42 -8.10
N PRO A 9 0.63 12.03 -8.39
CA PRO A 9 1.22 11.91 -9.73
C PRO A 9 1.62 10.49 -10.10
N LEU A 10 2.02 9.65 -9.12
CA LEU A 10 2.42 8.25 -9.35
C LEU A 10 1.34 7.27 -8.91
N HIS A 11 0.10 7.72 -8.68
CA HIS A 11 -0.96 6.85 -8.20
C HIS A 11 -1.26 5.69 -9.16
N GLU A 12 -1.41 6.02 -10.45
CA GLU A 12 -1.72 5.06 -11.50
C GLU A 12 -0.56 4.09 -11.75
N GLU A 13 0.67 4.59 -11.73
CA GLU A 13 1.86 3.75 -11.89
C GLU A 13 2.02 2.80 -10.71
N ALA A 14 1.83 3.28 -9.48
CA ALA A 14 1.89 2.46 -8.28
C ALA A 14 0.81 1.36 -8.26
N LYS A 15 -0.39 1.63 -8.79
CA LYS A 15 -1.44 0.62 -8.96
C LYS A 15 -1.04 -0.47 -9.94
N LYS A 16 -0.48 -0.11 -11.09
CA LYS A 16 -0.01 -1.07 -12.10
C LYS A 16 1.09 -1.97 -11.55
N VAL A 17 2.10 -1.38 -10.92
CA VAL A 17 3.20 -2.15 -10.30
C VAL A 17 2.68 -3.07 -9.21
N ALA A 18 1.72 -2.63 -8.38
CA ALA A 18 1.12 -3.48 -7.36
C ALA A 18 0.37 -4.68 -7.95
N GLN A 19 -0.29 -4.51 -9.09
CA GLN A 19 -0.95 -5.60 -9.82
C GLN A 19 0.06 -6.59 -10.42
N GLU A 20 1.15 -6.09 -11.00
CA GLU A 20 2.21 -6.93 -11.59
C GLU A 20 2.98 -7.73 -10.53
N VAL A 21 3.29 -7.11 -9.39
CA VAL A 21 4.03 -7.78 -8.29
C VAL A 21 3.15 -8.82 -7.60
N GLY A 22 1.86 -8.55 -7.43
CA GLY A 22 0.92 -9.48 -6.79
C GLY A 22 1.22 -9.73 -5.31
N LYS A 23 1.02 -10.96 -4.84
CA LYS A 23 1.16 -11.33 -3.42
C LYS A 23 2.64 -11.48 -3.03
N VAL A 24 3.08 -10.68 -2.07
CA VAL A 24 4.45 -10.73 -1.53
C VAL A 24 4.48 -11.54 -0.23
N ASN A 25 5.29 -12.60 -0.21
CA ASN A 25 5.56 -13.38 0.98
C ASN A 25 6.84 -12.86 1.65
N VAL A 26 6.70 -12.30 2.85
CA VAL A 26 7.84 -11.81 3.64
C VAL A 26 8.16 -12.83 4.72
N PHE A 27 9.38 -13.38 4.69
CA PHE A 27 9.86 -14.29 5.72
C PHE A 27 10.49 -13.49 6.87
N MET A 28 9.91 -13.58 8.07
CA MET A 28 10.50 -13.01 9.29
C MET A 28 11.12 -14.14 10.10
N GLY A 29 12.30 -14.58 9.67
CA GLY A 29 13.11 -15.60 10.33
C GLY A 29 12.46 -16.98 10.39
N LYS A 30 11.56 -17.19 11.37
CA LYS A 30 10.87 -18.47 11.61
C LYS A 30 9.43 -18.50 11.10
N ASN A 31 8.80 -17.34 10.89
CA ASN A 31 7.39 -17.24 10.54
C ASN A 31 7.17 -16.44 9.24
N LEU A 32 6.13 -16.83 8.49
CA LEU A 32 5.61 -16.05 7.37
C LEU A 32 4.85 -14.84 7.90
N CYS A 33 5.21 -13.64 7.46
CA CYS A 33 4.44 -12.44 7.76
C CYS A 33 3.11 -12.47 6.98
N GLN A 34 2.00 -12.22 7.68
CA GLN A 34 0.71 -12.01 7.01
C GLN A 34 0.69 -10.60 6.42
N THR A 35 1.18 -10.48 5.20
CA THR A 35 1.15 -9.22 4.45
C THR A 35 -0.10 -9.20 3.57
N ASN A 36 -0.84 -8.10 3.61
CA ASN A 36 -1.98 -7.88 2.72
C ASN A 36 -1.49 -7.66 1.28
N VAL A 37 -2.34 -8.00 0.30
CA VAL A 37 -2.04 -7.71 -1.11
C VAL A 37 -2.01 -6.20 -1.30
N ALA A 38 -0.95 -5.68 -1.92
CA ALA A 38 -0.74 -4.24 -2.08
C ALA A 38 -1.88 -3.56 -2.84
N THR A 39 -2.42 -4.23 -3.87
CA THR A 39 -3.55 -3.75 -4.66
C THR A 39 -4.81 -3.55 -3.82
N GLU A 40 -5.14 -4.53 -2.98
CA GLU A 40 -6.30 -4.47 -2.08
C GLU A 40 -6.10 -3.38 -1.02
N TYR A 41 -4.89 -3.22 -0.51
CA TYR A 41 -4.56 -2.17 0.45
C TYR A 41 -4.75 -0.77 -0.15
N ILE A 42 -4.26 -0.54 -1.38
CA ILE A 42 -4.42 0.74 -2.08
C ILE A 42 -5.91 1.02 -2.35
N GLN A 43 -6.66 0.02 -2.82
CA GLN A 43 -8.09 0.19 -3.11
C GLN A 43 -8.89 0.54 -1.84
N ASN A 44 -8.71 -0.24 -0.78
CA ASN A 44 -9.35 0.00 0.52
C ASN A 44 -9.01 1.38 1.09
N ALA A 45 -7.79 1.89 0.84
CA ALA A 45 -7.39 3.21 1.29
C ALA A 45 -8.02 4.32 0.46
N VAL A 46 -8.21 4.14 -0.85
CA VAL A 46 -8.95 5.09 -1.71
C VAL A 46 -10.43 5.14 -1.32
N ASP A 47 -11.02 4.01 -0.94
CA ASP A 47 -12.43 3.94 -0.54
C ASP A 47 -12.66 4.60 0.84
N LYS A 48 -11.69 4.52 1.75
CA LYS A 48 -11.79 5.04 3.12
C LYS A 48 -11.25 6.45 3.30
N VAL A 49 -10.27 6.86 2.50
CA VAL A 49 -9.49 8.09 2.68
C VAL A 49 -9.41 8.83 1.35
N LYS A 50 -9.45 10.16 1.41
CA LYS A 50 -9.27 10.99 0.20
C LYS A 50 -7.91 10.69 -0.46
N PRO A 51 -7.86 10.44 -1.78
CA PRO A 51 -6.59 10.26 -2.49
C PRO A 51 -5.74 11.52 -2.35
N GLY A 52 -4.44 11.36 -2.08
CA GLY A 52 -3.53 12.47 -1.78
C GLY A 52 -3.47 12.88 -0.30
N PHE A 53 -4.17 12.16 0.59
CA PHE A 53 -4.00 12.35 2.02
C PHE A 53 -2.56 12.02 2.45
N LYS A 54 -1.94 12.98 3.14
CA LYS A 54 -0.61 12.87 3.71
C LYS A 54 -0.73 13.18 5.20
N HIS A 55 -0.25 12.27 6.04
CA HIS A 55 -0.12 12.52 7.46
C HIS A 55 1.29 12.16 7.92
N LYS A 56 1.76 12.84 8.97
CA LYS A 56 2.97 12.43 9.70
C LYS A 56 2.64 11.15 10.48
N ASN A 57 3.60 10.23 10.58
CA ASN A 57 3.38 9.00 11.35
C ASN A 57 3.05 9.34 12.82
N VAL A 58 1.92 8.84 13.30
CA VAL A 58 1.47 9.06 14.68
C VAL A 58 2.26 8.10 15.56
N ARG A 59 3.03 8.64 16.52
CA ARG A 59 3.92 7.85 17.38
C ARG A 59 3.27 7.47 18.72
N CYS A 60 2.22 8.20 19.12
CA CYS A 60 1.47 8.06 20.36
C CYS A 60 0.06 8.60 20.16
#